data_AF-A0A6N3APK4-F1
#
_entry.id   AF-A0A6N3APK4-F1
#
_cell.length_a   1.000
_cell.length_b   1.000
_cell.length_c   1.000
_cell.angle_alpha   90.00
_cell.angle_beta   90.00
_cell.angle_gamma   90.00
#
_symmetry.space_group_name_H-M   'P 1'
#
loop_
_entity.id
_entity.type
_entity.pdbx_description
1 polymer ?
#
loop_
_entity_poly.entity_id
_entity_poly.type
_entity_poly.pdbx_seq_one_letter_code
_entity_poly.pdbx_strand_id
1 'polypeptide(L)'
;MNYLQLLEHSEKERNTALLSLDMNQIKVYCIKFGLFISDNDDAFLESIHKAVLQIRDASFEQKEKSRSWLKENGASLECSFMP
;
A
#
# COMPACT_ATOMS: atom_id res chain seq x y z
N MET A 1 7.09 -17.69 -18.29
CA MET A 1 7.35 -17.22 -16.91
C MET A 1 6.96 -18.34 -15.96
N ASN A 2 7.83 -18.74 -15.03
CA ASN A 2 7.46 -19.73 -14.02
C ASN A 2 6.69 -19.06 -12.87
N TYR A 3 6.15 -19.86 -11.94
CA TYR A 3 5.32 -19.36 -10.84
C TYR A 3 6.06 -18.37 -9.92
N LEU A 4 7.32 -18.65 -9.58
CA LEU A 4 8.12 -17.77 -8.73
C LEU A 4 8.35 -16.41 -9.39
N GLN A 5 8.65 -16.40 -10.68
CA GLN A 5 8.80 -15.16 -11.46
C GLN A 5 7.49 -14.37 -11.55
N LEU A 6 6.34 -15.05 -11.59
CA LEU A 6 5.03 -14.40 -11.58
C LEU A 6 4.75 -13.73 -10.23
N LEU A 7 5.08 -14.39 -9.13
CA LEU A 7 4.96 -13.83 -7.78
C LEU A 7 5.87 -12.61 -7.58
N GLU A 8 7.14 -12.72 -7.94
CA GLU A 8 8.07 -11.60 -7.83
C GLU A 8 7.62 -10.39 -8.67
N HIS A 9 7.04 -10.65 -9.85
CA HIS A 9 6.51 -9.61 -10.70
C HIS A 9 5.29 -8.92 -10.08
N SER A 10 4.34 -9.68 -9.53
CA SER A 10 3.15 -9.12 -8.88
C SER A 10 3.50 -8.35 -7.61
N GLU A 11 4.46 -8.84 -6.81
CA GLU A 11 4.95 -8.14 -5.62
C GLU A 11 5.65 -6.83 -5.97
N LYS A 12 6.46 -6.81 -7.04
CA LYS A 12 7.09 -5.58 -7.54
C LYS A 12 6.04 -4.58 -8.00
N GLU A 13 5.05 -5.02 -8.78
CA GLU A 13 3.99 -4.14 -9.28
C GLU A 13 3.18 -3.52 -8.12
N ARG A 14 2.79 -4.34 -7.13
CA ARG A 14 2.16 -3.88 -5.89
C ARG A 14 3.01 -2.84 -5.17
N ASN A 15 4.27 -3.17 -4.89
CA ASN A 15 5.14 -2.31 -4.10
C ASN A 15 5.39 -0.99 -4.83
N THR A 16 5.59 -1.00 -6.15
CA THR A 16 5.73 0.22 -6.96
C THR A 16 4.48 1.10 -6.86
N ALA A 17 3.28 0.51 -7.01
CA ALA A 17 2.04 1.26 -6.91
C ALA A 17 1.86 1.86 -5.50
N LEU A 18 2.00 1.07 -4.44
CA LEU A 18 1.80 1.55 -3.06
C LEU A 18 2.85 2.60 -2.64
N LEU A 19 4.12 2.42 -3.02
CA LEU A 19 5.19 3.35 -2.66
C LEU A 19 5.15 4.65 -3.45
N SER A 20 4.42 4.71 -4.57
CA SER A 20 4.18 5.96 -5.30
C SER A 20 3.37 6.96 -4.46
N LEU A 21 2.50 6.46 -3.58
CA LEU A 21 1.46 7.25 -2.90
C LEU A 21 0.61 8.10 -3.86
N ASP A 22 0.55 7.71 -5.13
CA ASP A 22 -0.30 8.31 -6.17
C ASP A 22 -1.62 7.54 -6.21
N MET A 23 -2.70 8.23 -5.82
CA MET A 23 -4.03 7.66 -5.74
C MET A 23 -4.49 6.99 -7.05
N ASN A 24 -4.17 7.59 -8.20
CA ASN A 24 -4.56 7.04 -9.49
C ASN A 24 -3.78 5.76 -9.81
N GLN A 25 -2.46 5.76 -9.55
CA GLN A 25 -1.64 4.55 -9.77
C GLN A 25 -2.09 3.39 -8.89
N ILE A 26 -2.41 3.68 -7.62
CA ILE A 26 -2.90 2.69 -6.67
C ILE A 26 -4.27 2.17 -7.12
N LYS A 27 -5.22 3.04 -7.49
CA LYS A 27 -6.55 2.63 -7.98
C LYS A 27 -6.44 1.78 -9.25
N VAL A 28 -5.56 2.12 -10.18
CA VAL A 28 -5.28 1.32 -11.39
C VAL A 28 -4.77 -0.08 -11.02
N TYR A 29 -3.82 -0.18 -10.09
CA TYR A 29 -3.35 -1.46 -9.59
C TYR A 29 -4.49 -2.27 -8.95
N CYS A 30 -5.29 -1.66 -8.06
CA CYS A 30 -6.42 -2.33 -7.42
C CYS A 30 -7.43 -2.87 -8.44
N ILE A 31 -7.81 -2.07 -9.45
CA ILE A 31 -8.71 -2.48 -10.53
C ILE A 31 -8.14 -3.66 -11.31
N LYS A 32 -6.85 -3.60 -11.69
CA LYS A 32 -6.18 -4.67 -12.47
C LYS A 32 -6.26 -6.02 -11.78
N PHE A 33 -6.17 -6.04 -10.45
CA PHE A 33 -6.17 -7.27 -9.65
C PHE A 33 -7.49 -7.55 -8.93
N GLY A 34 -8.55 -6.76 -9.20
CA GLY A 34 -9.87 -6.95 -8.58
C GLY A 34 -9.88 -6.74 -7.06
N LEU A 35 -8.98 -5.89 -6.54
CA LEU A 35 -8.90 -5.57 -5.12
C LEU A 35 -9.96 -4.55 -4.74
N PHE A 36 -10.46 -4.66 -3.51
CA PHE A 36 -11.41 -3.71 -2.95
C PHE A 36 -10.82 -2.30 -2.88
N ILE A 37 -11.61 -1.31 -3.28
CA ILE A 37 -11.31 0.12 -3.14
C ILE A 37 -12.43 0.68 -2.26
N SER A 38 -12.06 1.23 -1.11
CA SER A 38 -13.02 1.87 -0.21
C SER A 38 -13.58 3.14 -0.85
N ASP A 39 -14.90 3.35 -0.73
CA ASP A 39 -15.56 4.60 -1.14
C ASP A 39 -15.17 5.79 -0.23
N ASN A 40 -14.62 5.50 0.96
CA ASN A 40 -14.00 6.49 1.82
C ASN A 40 -12.50 6.56 1.50
N ASP A 41 -12.08 7.66 0.88
CA ASP A 41 -10.69 7.91 0.47
C ASP A 41 -9.73 7.97 1.67
N ASP A 42 -10.14 8.47 2.84
CA ASP A 42 -9.29 8.53 4.04
C ASP A 42 -9.01 7.13 4.57
N ALA A 43 -10.06 6.30 4.69
CA ALA A 43 -9.91 4.90 5.09
C ALA A 43 -9.10 4.09 4.06
N PHE A 44 -9.25 4.42 2.78
CA PHE A 44 -8.44 3.84 1.72
C PHE A 44 -6.96 4.21 1.90
N LEU A 45 -6.64 5.51 2.00
CA LEU A 45 -5.28 6.00 2.21
C LEU A 45 -4.64 5.47 3.49
N GLU A 46 -5.40 5.37 4.58
CA GLU A 46 -4.92 4.76 5.83
C GLU A 46 -4.44 3.32 5.59
N SER A 47 -5.20 2.53 4.84
CA SER A 47 -4.81 1.15 4.49
C SER A 47 -3.54 1.10 3.64
N ILE A 48 -3.38 2.02 2.68
CA ILE A 48 -2.18 2.14 1.84
C ILE A 48 -0.96 2.49 2.69
N HIS A 49 -1.07 3.51 3.55
CA HIS A 49 0.03 3.94 4.40
C HIS A 49 0.45 2.86 5.39
N LYS A 50 -0.49 2.11 5.96
CA LYS A 50 -0.20 0.93 6.78
C LYS A 50 0.52 -0.16 5.97
N ALA A 51 0.07 -0.43 4.75
CA ALA A 51 0.71 -1.41 3.87
C ALA A 51 2.16 -1.01 3.52
N VAL A 52 2.44 0.28 3.27
CA VAL A 52 3.81 0.78 3.03
C VAL A 52 4.75 0.47 4.19
N LEU A 53 4.29 0.54 5.44
CA LEU A 53 5.12 0.19 6.60
C LEU A 53 5.54 -1.29 6.60
N GLN A 54 4.71 -2.17 6.03
CA GLN A 54 4.93 -3.62 5.94
C GLN A 54 5.78 -4.04 4.73
N ILE A 55 5.98 -3.16 3.74
CA ILE A 55 6.84 -3.47 2.60
C ILE A 55 8.28 -3.57 3.09
N ARG A 56 8.88 -4.77 2.92
CA ARG A 56 10.24 -5.06 3.38
C ARG A 56 11.27 -4.11 2.74
N ASP A 57 11.15 -3.88 1.45
CA ASP A 57 12.16 -3.18 0.64
C ASP A 57 11.88 -1.65 0.54
N ALA A 58 10.90 -1.13 1.28
CA ALA A 58 10.64 0.30 1.34
C ALA A 58 11.73 1.02 2.14
N SER A 59 12.18 2.18 1.64
CA SER A 59 13.22 2.99 2.28
C SER A 59 12.75 3.55 3.63
N PHE A 60 13.70 3.96 4.46
CA PHE A 60 13.40 4.65 5.71
C PHE A 60 12.53 5.89 5.48
N GLU A 61 12.87 6.71 4.48
CA GLU A 61 12.12 7.93 4.14
C GLU A 61 10.67 7.64 3.71
N GLN A 62 10.46 6.58 2.93
CA GLN A 62 9.11 6.16 2.51
C GLN A 62 8.26 5.70 3.70
N LYS A 63 8.86 4.94 4.61
CA LYS A 63 8.19 4.50 5.85
C LYS A 63 7.91 5.70 6.75
N GLU A 64 8.86 6.60 6.92
CA GLU A 64 8.69 7.78 7.79
C GLU A 64 7.63 8.73 7.25
N LYS A 65 7.59 8.98 5.94
CA LYS A 65 6.50 9.73 5.30
C LYS A 65 5.12 9.14 5.63
N SER A 66 5.00 7.81 5.58
CA SER A 66 3.73 7.14 5.90
C SER A 66 3.41 7.17 7.40
N ARG A 67 4.40 7.05 8.29
CA ARG A 67 4.20 7.20 9.74
C ARG A 67 3.70 8.60 10.08
N SER A 68 4.32 9.63 9.50
CA SER A 68 3.92 11.03 9.72
C SER A 68 2.49 11.25 9.25
N TRP A 69 2.13 10.79 8.03
CA TRP A 69 0.76 10.91 7.52
C TRP A 69 -0.25 10.23 8.46
N LEU A 70 0.00 8.98 8.88
CA LEU A 70 -0.89 8.25 9.78
C LEU A 70 -1.07 9.01 11.11
N LYS A 71 0.01 9.53 11.68
CA LYS A 71 -0.02 10.28 12.93
C LYS A 71 -0.80 11.59 12.79
N GLU A 72 -0.59 12.33 11.70
CA GLU A 72 -1.28 13.59 11.41
C GLU A 72 -2.78 13.39 11.21
N ASN A 73 -3.19 12.25 10.64
CA ASN A 73 -4.59 11.89 10.42
C ASN A 73 -5.22 11.14 11.60
N GLY A 74 -4.52 11.00 12.74
CA GLY A 74 -5.04 10.34 13.93
C GLY A 74 -5.21 8.81 13.80
N ALA A 75 -4.60 8.20 12.80
CA ALA A 75 -4.67 6.77 12.54
C ALA A 75 -3.66 5.98 13.38
N SER A 76 -4.02 4.74 13.73
CA SER A 76 -3.09 3.81 14.39
C SER A 76 -1.99 3.37 13.42
N LEU A 77 -0.78 3.18 13.94
CA LEU A 77 0.33 2.57 13.20
C LEU A 77 0.20 1.04 13.10
N GLU A 78 -0.71 0.45 13.87
CA GLU A 78 -0.97 -0.97 13.84
C GLU A 78 -1.83 -1.31 12.62
N CYS A 79 -1.37 -2.29 11.85
CA CYS A 79 -2.17 -2.94 10.84
C CYS A 79 -2.98 -4.03 11.54
N SER A 80 -4.19 -3.73 11.99
CA SER A 80 -5.11 -4.78 12.41
C SER A 80 -5.45 -5.60 11.16
N PHE A 81 -4.87 -6.81 11.06
CA PHE A 81 -5.38 -7.83 10.16
C PHE A 81 -6.88 -7.96 10.44
N MET A 82 -7.75 -7.57 9.51
CA MET A 82 -9.07 -8.17 9.46
C MET A 82 -8.87 -9.55 8.84
N PRO A 83 -9.09 -10.64 9.60
CA PRO A 83 -8.99 -12.00 9.08
C PRO A 83 -9.98 -12.28 7.95
#